data_AF-A0AAW9HNK4-F1
#
_entry.id   AF-A0AAW9HNK4-F1
#
_cell.length_a   1.000
_cell.length_b   1.000
_cell.length_c   1.000
_cell.angle_alpha   90.00
_cell.angle_beta   90.00
_cell.angle_gamma   90.00
#
_symmetry.space_group_name_H-M   'P 1'
#
loop_
_entity.id
_entity.type
_entity.pdbx_description
1 polymer ?
#
loop_
_entity_poly.entity_id
_entity_poly.type
_entity_poly.pdbx_seq_one_letter_code
_entity_poly.pdbx_strand_id
1 'polypeptide(L)'
;MSANLPEISQDTIDIALLNIIKEEAPLTSPRLWINRMEFTSRAAALNAQKRLDRNSWIQQYQLTQFARGRDDWMLTLWSVTAIDSGVILDTHAYLDMIAKGSDGKFVGWEVSLEATIRDVDNPDYYPQPCLGYQIPGDKRYMEESRRLGSRLLDRARVTAGSFDAVCGAFENLRTRRSPHALRQGIGVLLGDTLVKDLPLVWMAYREYGGFYPAILGLEKANLYYPENLVAMALDEERELREVVKENVAEAEVY
;
A
#
# COMPACT_ATOMS: atom_id res chain seq x y z
N MET A 1 16.85 23.17 -0.55
CA MET A 1 16.10 23.18 0.72
C MET A 1 14.91 22.26 0.49
N SER A 2 14.85 21.06 1.09
CA SER A 2 13.64 20.24 0.95
C SER A 2 12.60 20.82 1.89
N ALA A 3 11.47 21.25 1.34
CA ALA A 3 10.29 21.47 2.16
C ALA A 3 10.00 20.12 2.84
N ASN A 4 10.04 20.06 4.17
CA ASN A 4 9.53 18.89 4.86
C ASN A 4 8.04 18.85 4.53
N LEU A 5 7.64 17.87 3.72
CA LEU A 5 6.23 17.62 3.48
C LEU A 5 5.55 17.47 4.84
N PRO A 6 4.36 18.07 5.02
CA PRO A 6 3.58 17.86 6.23
C PRO A 6 3.33 16.35 6.41
N GLU A 7 3.24 15.91 7.67
CA GLU A 7 2.91 14.53 7.99
C GLU A 7 1.57 14.19 7.33
N ILE A 8 1.59 13.22 6.41
CA ILE A 8 0.40 12.78 5.69
C ILE A 8 -0.53 12.10 6.70
N SER A 9 -1.72 12.69 6.91
CA SER A 9 -2.71 12.10 7.81
C SER A 9 -3.38 10.88 7.18
N GLN A 10 -3.89 9.99 8.02
CA GLN A 10 -4.63 8.82 7.57
C GLN A 10 -5.91 9.22 6.84
N ASP A 11 -6.60 10.28 7.27
CA ASP A 11 -7.80 10.80 6.61
C ASP A 11 -7.51 11.23 5.16
N THR A 12 -6.36 11.87 4.92
CA THR A 12 -5.93 12.25 3.56
C THR A 12 -5.74 11.02 2.69
N ILE A 13 -5.14 9.96 3.24
CA ILE A 13 -4.95 8.69 2.54
C ILE A 13 -6.29 8.02 2.23
N ASP A 14 -7.19 7.96 3.22
CA ASP A 14 -8.50 7.33 3.10
C ASP A 14 -9.35 8.02 2.02
N ILE A 15 -9.33 9.35 1.96
CA ILE A 15 -10.01 10.13 0.91
C ILE A 15 -9.42 9.81 -0.47
N ALA A 16 -8.09 9.79 -0.60
CA ALA A 16 -7.43 9.47 -1.87
C ALA A 16 -7.74 8.04 -2.35
N LEU A 17 -7.77 7.07 -1.43
CA LEU A 17 -8.17 5.69 -1.72
C LEU A 17 -9.63 5.63 -2.20
N LEU A 18 -10.56 6.29 -1.49
CA LEU A 18 -11.97 6.33 -1.87
C LEU A 18 -12.19 6.93 -3.27
N ASN A 19 -11.39 7.93 -3.65
CA ASN A 19 -11.47 8.53 -4.98
C ASN A 19 -11.08 7.53 -6.07
N ILE A 20 -9.98 6.78 -5.91
CA ILE A 20 -9.60 5.69 -6.83
C ILE A 20 -10.75 4.68 -6.95
N ILE A 21 -11.28 4.23 -5.82
CA ILE A 21 -12.29 3.16 -5.79
C ILE A 21 -13.58 3.60 -6.48
N LYS A 22 -13.95 4.88 -6.32
CA LYS A 22 -15.14 5.48 -6.92
C LYS A 22 -15.04 5.55 -8.45
N GLU A 23 -13.85 5.72 -9.01
CA GLU A 23 -13.63 5.72 -10.46
C GLU A 23 -13.88 4.34 -11.06
N GLU A 24 -13.52 3.27 -10.34
CA GLU A 24 -13.70 1.89 -10.81
C GLU A 24 -15.17 1.43 -10.76
N ALA A 25 -15.90 1.76 -9.68
CA ALA A 25 -17.35 1.54 -9.62
C ALA A 25 -18.01 2.41 -8.52
N PRO A 26 -19.34 2.63 -8.59
CA PRO A 26 -20.07 3.38 -7.56
C PRO A 26 -19.80 2.84 -6.16
N LEU A 27 -19.57 3.73 -5.18
CA LEU A 27 -19.33 3.36 -3.77
C LEU A 27 -20.51 2.62 -3.12
N THR A 28 -21.71 2.73 -3.69
CA THR A 28 -22.90 1.99 -3.29
C THR A 28 -22.86 0.51 -3.67
N SER A 29 -21.96 0.12 -4.58
CA SER A 29 -21.78 -1.28 -4.97
C SER A 29 -21.12 -2.05 -3.81
N PRO A 30 -21.60 -3.26 -3.47
CA PRO A 30 -20.95 -4.08 -2.47
C PRO A 30 -19.52 -4.44 -2.89
N ARG A 31 -18.57 -4.29 -1.98
CA ARG A 31 -17.14 -4.55 -2.17
C ARG A 31 -16.63 -5.41 -1.03
N LEU A 32 -15.64 -6.25 -1.32
CA LEU A 32 -14.88 -6.92 -0.30
C LEU A 32 -14.07 -5.86 0.43
N TRP A 33 -14.45 -5.61 1.67
CA TRP A 33 -13.75 -4.70 2.56
C TRP A 33 -13.03 -5.49 3.62
N ILE A 34 -11.74 -5.21 3.79
CA ILE A 34 -10.86 -5.94 4.69
C ILE A 34 -10.17 -4.94 5.62
N ASN A 35 -10.16 -5.24 6.91
CA ASN A 35 -9.51 -4.47 7.96
C ASN A 35 -8.41 -5.32 8.61
N ARG A 36 -7.28 -4.70 8.96
CA ARG A 36 -6.10 -5.40 9.48
C ARG A 36 -5.66 -4.80 10.83
N MET A 37 -5.45 -5.66 11.82
CA MET A 37 -4.88 -5.29 13.13
C MET A 37 -3.69 -6.17 13.49
N GLU A 38 -2.60 -5.54 13.91
CA GLU A 38 -1.36 -6.18 14.30
C GLU A 38 -1.25 -6.31 15.83
N PHE A 39 -0.74 -7.44 16.28
CA PHE A 39 -0.54 -7.76 17.69
C PHE A 39 0.82 -8.42 17.91
N THR A 40 1.43 -8.16 19.06
CA THR A 40 2.72 -8.72 19.47
C THR A 40 2.59 -10.03 20.25
N SER A 41 1.40 -10.63 20.30
CA SER A 41 1.22 -11.99 20.79
C SER A 41 -0.12 -12.60 20.34
N ARG A 42 -0.19 -13.94 20.35
CA ARG A 42 -1.44 -14.65 20.10
C ARG A 42 -2.51 -14.31 21.13
N ALA A 43 -2.11 -14.17 22.40
CA ALA A 43 -3.02 -13.89 23.50
C ALA A 43 -3.68 -12.52 23.35
N ALA A 44 -2.90 -11.50 22.96
CA ALA A 44 -3.38 -10.16 22.63
C ALA A 44 -4.42 -10.18 21.49
N ALA A 45 -4.10 -10.86 20.39
CA ALA A 45 -5.00 -10.99 19.25
C ALA A 45 -6.31 -11.73 19.60
N LEU A 46 -6.23 -12.81 20.38
CA LEU A 46 -7.41 -13.54 20.87
C LEU A 46 -8.25 -12.71 21.84
N ASN A 47 -7.64 -11.80 22.61
CA ASN A 47 -8.38 -10.88 23.46
C ASN A 47 -9.16 -9.86 22.62
N ALA A 48 -8.52 -9.28 21.60
CA ALA A 48 -9.19 -8.40 20.65
C ALA A 48 -10.37 -9.10 19.95
N GLN A 49 -10.18 -10.33 19.46
CA GLN A 49 -11.24 -11.15 18.88
C GLN A 49 -12.42 -11.33 19.84
N LYS A 50 -12.17 -11.72 21.10
CA LYS A 50 -13.23 -11.87 22.11
C LYS A 50 -13.99 -10.58 22.38
N ARG A 51 -13.31 -9.42 22.33
CA ARG A 51 -13.97 -8.11 22.49
C ARG A 51 -14.88 -7.80 21.30
N LEU A 52 -14.45 -8.12 20.08
CA LEU A 52 -15.28 -8.02 18.89
C LEU A 52 -16.51 -8.91 18.98
N ASP A 53 -16.35 -10.17 19.38
CA ASP A 53 -17.45 -11.12 19.57
C ASP A 53 -18.48 -10.62 20.59
N ARG A 54 -18.01 -10.09 21.73
CA ARG A 54 -18.88 -9.54 22.79
C ARG A 54 -19.70 -8.34 22.34
N ASN A 55 -19.15 -7.56 21.39
CA ASN A 55 -19.78 -6.37 20.86
C ASN A 55 -20.58 -6.65 19.58
N SER A 56 -20.79 -7.94 19.25
CA SER A 56 -21.52 -8.37 18.05
C SER A 56 -20.93 -7.77 16.76
N TRP A 57 -19.60 -7.71 16.65
CA TRP A 57 -18.95 -7.26 15.42
C TRP A 57 -19.38 -8.12 14.24
N ILE A 58 -19.70 -7.45 13.13
CA ILE A 58 -20.42 -8.08 12.01
C ILE A 58 -19.51 -8.71 10.96
N GLN A 59 -18.23 -8.34 10.93
CA GLN A 59 -17.29 -8.87 9.93
C GLN A 59 -16.80 -10.26 10.35
N GLN A 60 -16.58 -11.11 9.34
CA GLN A 60 -15.85 -12.34 9.51
C GLN A 60 -14.39 -12.04 9.87
N TYR A 61 -13.67 -13.01 10.44
CA TYR A 61 -12.28 -12.80 10.79
C TYR A 61 -11.41 -14.05 10.72
N GLN A 62 -10.11 -13.80 10.60
CA GLN A 62 -9.07 -14.82 10.63
C GLN A 62 -7.87 -14.29 11.40
N LEU A 63 -7.33 -15.15 12.26
CA LEU A 63 -6.08 -14.92 12.96
C LEU A 63 -4.93 -15.63 12.23
N THR A 64 -3.94 -14.88 11.77
CA THR A 64 -2.76 -15.41 11.05
C THR A 64 -1.46 -14.99 11.71
N GLN A 65 -0.46 -15.87 11.67
CA GLN A 65 0.91 -15.52 12.06
C GLN A 65 1.68 -15.12 10.81
N PHE A 66 2.28 -13.92 10.80
CA PHE A 66 2.91 -13.36 9.60
C PHE A 66 4.45 -13.31 9.66
N ALA A 67 5.06 -13.74 10.77
CA ALA A 67 6.51 -13.84 10.91
C ALA A 67 6.92 -15.23 11.44
N ARG A 68 7.81 -15.91 10.72
CA ARG A 68 8.43 -17.14 11.26
C ARG A 68 9.37 -16.76 12.40
N GLY A 69 9.03 -17.14 13.63
CA GLY A 69 9.89 -16.99 14.81
C GLY A 69 9.70 -15.72 15.63
N ARG A 70 8.65 -14.91 15.37
CA ARG A 70 8.25 -13.79 16.24
C ARG A 70 6.79 -13.95 16.67
N ASP A 71 6.45 -13.37 17.80
CA ASP A 71 5.08 -13.25 18.32
C ASP A 71 4.27 -12.21 17.53
N ASP A 72 4.38 -12.22 16.21
CA ASP A 72 3.76 -11.27 15.30
C ASP A 72 2.46 -11.87 14.73
N TRP A 73 1.32 -11.36 15.19
CA TRP A 73 -0.01 -11.87 14.86
C TRP A 73 -0.85 -10.81 14.17
N MET A 74 -1.61 -11.21 13.16
CA MET A 74 -2.53 -10.36 12.41
C MET A 74 -3.95 -10.87 12.62
N LEU A 75 -4.85 -10.01 13.09
CA LEU A 75 -6.28 -10.24 13.02
C LEU A 75 -6.81 -9.53 11.77
N THR A 76 -7.26 -10.32 10.81
CA THR A 76 -7.86 -9.87 9.55
C THR A 76 -9.37 -9.96 9.70
N LEU A 77 -10.08 -8.88 9.41
CA LEU A 77 -11.53 -8.79 9.46
C LEU A 77 -12.05 -8.47 8.06
N TRP A 78 -13.15 -9.07 7.60
CA TRP A 78 -13.70 -8.73 6.29
C TRP A 78 -15.21 -8.94 6.17
N SER A 79 -15.81 -8.22 5.23
CA SER A 79 -17.21 -8.36 4.83
C SER A 79 -17.42 -7.84 3.41
N VAL A 80 -18.48 -8.29 2.75
CA VAL A 80 -18.97 -7.66 1.52
C VAL A 80 -19.96 -6.54 1.88
N THR A 81 -19.59 -5.29 1.65
CA THR A 81 -20.43 -4.12 2.00
C THR A 81 -20.18 -2.95 1.06
N ALA A 82 -21.16 -2.05 0.96
CA ALA A 82 -20.90 -0.70 0.47
C ALA A 82 -19.97 0.03 1.44
N ILE A 83 -19.10 0.90 0.92
CA ILE A 83 -18.10 1.62 1.71
C ILE A 83 -18.20 3.09 1.37
N ASP A 84 -18.33 3.91 2.41
CA ASP A 84 -18.23 5.36 2.32
C ASP A 84 -17.27 5.90 3.40
N SER A 85 -17.03 7.21 3.37
CA SER A 85 -16.13 7.87 4.31
C SER A 85 -16.60 7.78 5.76
N GLY A 86 -17.91 7.77 6.03
CA GLY A 86 -18.44 7.65 7.38
C GLY A 86 -18.17 6.26 7.96
N VAL A 87 -18.46 5.22 7.18
CA VAL A 87 -18.19 3.82 7.56
C VAL A 87 -16.71 3.59 7.87
N ILE A 88 -15.81 4.16 7.06
CA ILE A 88 -14.36 4.06 7.27
C ILE A 88 -13.94 4.75 8.57
N LEU A 89 -14.36 5.99 8.80
CA LEU A 89 -13.98 6.76 9.99
C LEU A 89 -14.45 6.08 11.28
N ASP A 90 -15.72 5.66 11.32
CA ASP A 90 -16.29 4.98 12.49
C ASP A 90 -15.60 3.65 12.77
N THR A 91 -15.30 2.89 11.71
CA THR A 91 -14.66 1.58 11.84
C THR A 91 -13.19 1.71 12.21
N HIS A 92 -12.48 2.69 11.67
CA HIS A 92 -11.12 2.97 12.07
C HIS A 92 -11.06 3.31 13.56
N ALA A 93 -11.86 4.28 14.02
CA ALA A 93 -11.86 4.68 15.43
C ALA A 93 -12.19 3.48 16.36
N TYR A 94 -13.17 2.67 15.97
CA TYR A 94 -13.57 1.50 16.75
C TYR A 94 -12.50 0.40 16.77
N LEU A 95 -11.94 0.03 15.62
CA LEU A 95 -10.91 -1.01 15.53
C LEU A 95 -9.60 -0.59 16.18
N ASP A 96 -9.22 0.69 16.07
CA ASP A 96 -8.07 1.24 16.78
C ASP A 96 -8.26 1.17 18.31
N MET A 97 -9.44 1.50 18.82
CA MET A 97 -9.78 1.33 20.24
C MET A 97 -9.71 -0.14 20.68
N ILE A 98 -10.21 -1.08 19.85
CA ILE A 98 -10.14 -2.52 20.15
C ILE A 98 -8.68 -2.98 20.18
N ALA A 99 -7.89 -2.65 19.16
CA ALA A 99 -6.49 -3.02 19.05
C ALA A 99 -5.67 -2.47 20.22
N LYS A 100 -5.73 -1.16 20.50
CA LYS A 100 -5.01 -0.52 21.61
C LYS A 100 -5.37 -1.11 22.97
N GLY A 101 -6.66 -1.36 23.21
CA GLY A 101 -7.11 -2.00 24.46
C GLY A 101 -6.77 -3.50 24.57
N SER A 102 -6.02 -4.03 23.62
CA SER A 102 -5.52 -5.42 23.61
C SER A 102 -4.07 -5.50 23.15
N ASP A 103 -3.28 -4.46 23.43
CA ASP A 103 -1.84 -4.38 23.14
C ASP A 103 -1.50 -4.63 21.65
N GLY A 104 -2.32 -4.06 20.77
CA GLY A 104 -2.15 -4.09 19.32
C GLY A 104 -2.30 -2.73 18.67
N LYS A 105 -2.27 -2.73 17.35
CA LYS A 105 -2.37 -1.55 16.50
C LYS A 105 -3.30 -1.83 15.31
N PHE A 106 -4.19 -0.89 15.00
CA PHE A 106 -4.87 -0.89 13.71
C PHE A 106 -3.89 -0.51 12.59
N VAL A 107 -3.79 -1.37 11.58
CA VAL A 107 -2.81 -1.22 10.48
C VAL A 107 -3.39 -0.39 9.36
N GLY A 108 -4.67 -0.58 9.06
CA GLY A 108 -5.37 0.02 7.94
C GLY A 108 -6.36 -0.95 7.33
N TRP A 109 -6.89 -0.55 6.18
CA TRP A 109 -7.89 -1.32 5.43
C TRP A 109 -7.47 -1.52 3.98
N GLU A 110 -8.08 -2.49 3.31
CA GLU A 110 -7.97 -2.74 1.88
C GLU A 110 -9.36 -3.09 1.33
N VAL A 111 -9.55 -2.89 0.04
CA VAL A 111 -10.85 -3.04 -0.62
C VAL A 111 -10.71 -3.60 -2.01
N SER A 112 -11.69 -4.36 -2.49
CA SER A 112 -11.77 -4.73 -3.90
C SER A 112 -12.05 -3.51 -4.78
N LEU A 113 -11.28 -3.38 -5.87
CA LEU A 113 -11.50 -2.35 -6.89
C LEU A 113 -12.75 -2.60 -7.74
N GLU A 114 -13.15 -3.86 -7.85
CA GLU A 114 -14.40 -4.25 -8.50
C GLU A 114 -15.49 -4.53 -7.47
N ALA A 115 -16.75 -4.46 -7.92
CA ALA A 115 -17.88 -4.92 -7.12
C ALA A 115 -17.74 -6.42 -6.82
N THR A 116 -17.92 -6.78 -5.56
CA THR A 116 -17.82 -8.17 -5.13
C THR A 116 -19.19 -8.84 -5.26
N ILE A 117 -19.23 -9.89 -6.06
CA ILE A 117 -20.47 -10.59 -6.40
C ILE A 117 -20.86 -11.69 -5.39
N ARG A 118 -19.97 -12.05 -4.45
CA ARG A 118 -20.15 -13.17 -3.50
C ARG A 118 -19.37 -12.97 -2.21
N ASP A 119 -19.86 -13.57 -1.14
CA ASP A 119 -19.13 -13.66 0.14
C ASP A 119 -17.85 -14.51 0.03
N VAL A 120 -16.95 -14.20 0.95
CA VAL A 120 -15.54 -14.58 0.96
C VAL A 120 -15.29 -15.45 2.18
N ASP A 121 -14.83 -16.68 1.98
CA ASP A 121 -14.41 -17.53 3.12
C ASP A 121 -13.05 -17.14 3.66
N ASN A 122 -12.15 -16.65 2.79
CA ASN A 122 -10.82 -16.17 3.19
C ASN A 122 -10.28 -15.11 2.20
N PRO A 123 -10.09 -13.85 2.63
CA PRO A 123 -9.64 -12.77 1.76
C PRO A 123 -8.17 -12.91 1.33
N ASP A 124 -7.35 -13.66 2.06
CA ASP A 124 -5.95 -13.89 1.68
C ASP A 124 -5.80 -14.81 0.45
N TYR A 125 -6.88 -15.50 0.05
CA TYR A 125 -6.95 -16.35 -1.15
C TYR A 125 -7.78 -15.73 -2.29
N TYR A 126 -8.07 -14.43 -2.24
CA TYR A 126 -8.99 -13.80 -3.19
C TYR A 126 -8.39 -13.56 -4.60
N PRO A 127 -9.17 -13.79 -5.67
CA PRO A 127 -8.77 -13.50 -7.05
C PRO A 127 -9.02 -12.04 -7.46
N GLN A 128 -9.78 -11.25 -6.68
CA GLN A 128 -10.16 -9.89 -7.07
C GLN A 128 -9.03 -8.88 -6.77
N PRO A 129 -8.75 -7.94 -7.69
CA PRO A 129 -7.88 -6.80 -7.43
C PRO A 129 -8.30 -6.04 -6.18
N CYS A 130 -7.42 -5.92 -5.21
CA CYS A 130 -7.64 -5.15 -3.99
C CYS A 130 -6.54 -4.08 -3.81
N LEU A 131 -6.93 -2.92 -3.29
CA LEU A 131 -6.02 -1.82 -2.97
C LEU A 131 -6.19 -1.41 -1.51
N GLY A 132 -5.09 -1.13 -0.82
CA GLY A 132 -5.13 -0.62 0.55
C GLY A 132 -3.78 -0.41 1.21
N TYR A 133 -3.82 -0.33 2.54
CA TYR A 133 -2.63 -0.09 3.36
C TYR A 133 -1.66 -1.26 3.35
N GLN A 134 -0.36 -0.95 3.43
CA GLN A 134 0.68 -1.96 3.55
C GLN A 134 0.63 -2.67 4.91
N ILE A 135 0.50 -4.00 4.87
CA ILE A 135 0.65 -4.83 6.06
C ILE A 135 2.14 -5.08 6.35
N PRO A 136 2.52 -5.53 7.57
CA PRO A 136 3.92 -5.76 7.91
C PRO A 136 4.67 -6.72 6.95
N GLY A 137 3.98 -7.72 6.39
CA GLY A 137 4.55 -8.61 5.36
C GLY A 137 4.98 -7.86 4.09
N ASP A 138 4.16 -6.91 3.64
CA ASP A 138 4.45 -6.07 2.47
C ASP A 138 5.69 -5.19 2.72
N LYS A 139 5.81 -4.64 3.93
CA LYS A 139 6.97 -3.82 4.31
C LYS A 139 8.27 -4.60 4.26
N ARG A 140 8.26 -5.87 4.72
CA ARG A 140 9.43 -6.78 4.61
C ARG A 140 9.78 -7.09 3.16
N TYR A 141 8.77 -7.30 2.32
CA TYR A 141 9.00 -7.46 0.89
C TYR A 141 9.62 -6.21 0.27
N MET A 142 9.14 -5.02 0.64
CA MET A 142 9.70 -3.74 0.18
C MET A 142 11.15 -3.54 0.65
N GLU A 143 11.49 -3.91 1.89
CA GLU A 143 12.88 -3.89 2.38
C GLU A 143 13.80 -4.81 1.57
N GLU A 144 13.36 -6.02 1.24
CA GLU A 144 14.14 -6.94 0.41
C GLU A 144 14.31 -6.40 -1.01
N SER A 145 13.26 -5.83 -1.60
CA SER A 145 13.32 -5.17 -2.91
C SER A 145 14.30 -3.99 -2.91
N ARG A 146 14.28 -3.14 -1.87
CA ARG A 146 15.26 -2.06 -1.69
C ARG A 146 16.69 -2.58 -1.59
N ARG A 147 16.90 -3.66 -0.84
CA ARG A 147 18.22 -4.31 -0.70
C ARG A 147 18.73 -4.84 -2.04
N LEU A 148 17.85 -5.46 -2.83
CA LEU A 148 18.17 -5.93 -4.18
C LEU A 148 18.50 -4.76 -5.11
N GLY A 149 17.68 -3.71 -5.12
CA GLY A 149 17.93 -2.48 -5.89
C GLY A 149 19.27 -1.83 -5.55
N SER A 150 19.58 -1.69 -4.26
CA SER A 150 20.84 -1.07 -3.80
C SER A 150 22.05 -1.85 -4.28
N ARG A 151 22.03 -3.20 -4.19
CA ARG A 151 23.09 -4.05 -4.74
C ARG A 151 23.28 -3.92 -6.24
N LEU A 152 22.20 -3.65 -6.98
CA LEU A 152 22.28 -3.42 -8.42
C LEU A 152 22.97 -2.09 -8.72
N LEU A 153 22.64 -1.02 -7.99
CA LEU A 153 23.28 0.29 -8.11
C LEU A 153 24.77 0.23 -7.71
N ASP A 154 25.11 -0.43 -6.60
CA ASP A 154 26.50 -0.60 -6.17
C ASP A 154 27.35 -1.29 -7.24
N ARG A 155 26.81 -2.35 -7.86
CA ARG A 155 27.46 -3.06 -8.97
C ARG A 155 27.60 -2.21 -10.23
N ALA A 156 26.68 -1.27 -10.43
CA ALA A 156 26.77 -0.26 -11.49
C ALA A 156 27.69 0.93 -11.13
N ARG A 157 28.27 0.94 -9.92
CA ARG A 157 29.09 2.04 -9.36
C ARG A 157 28.32 3.36 -9.29
N VAL A 158 27.01 3.28 -9.04
CA VAL A 158 26.14 4.44 -8.86
C VAL A 158 25.78 4.56 -7.39
N THR A 159 25.95 5.75 -6.82
CA THR A 159 25.49 6.02 -5.45
C THR A 159 24.01 6.36 -5.48
N ALA A 160 23.19 5.61 -4.74
CA ALA A 160 21.77 5.91 -4.58
C ALA A 160 21.62 7.21 -3.77
N GLY A 161 21.31 8.32 -4.43
CA GLY A 161 21.18 9.62 -3.78
C GLY A 161 20.28 10.61 -4.48
N SER A 162 20.03 10.44 -5.78
CA SER A 162 19.09 11.25 -6.56
C SER A 162 18.34 10.39 -7.58
N PHE A 163 17.14 10.82 -7.94
CA PHE A 163 16.31 10.21 -8.99
C PHE A 163 17.11 10.02 -10.29
N ASP A 164 17.82 11.07 -10.73
CA ASP A 164 18.64 11.06 -11.94
C ASP A 164 19.77 10.03 -11.90
N ALA A 165 20.39 9.83 -10.73
CA ALA A 165 21.43 8.82 -10.58
C ALA A 165 20.85 7.40 -10.74
N VAL A 166 19.67 7.15 -10.16
CA VAL A 166 18.98 5.86 -10.26
C VAL A 166 18.54 5.58 -11.70
N CYS A 167 18.01 6.58 -12.41
CA CYS A 167 17.68 6.48 -13.84
C CYS A 167 18.93 6.24 -14.71
N GLY A 168 20.01 7.00 -14.49
CA GLY A 168 21.26 6.86 -15.24
C GLY A 168 21.97 5.52 -15.04
N ALA A 169 21.76 4.85 -13.90
CA ALA A 169 22.26 3.48 -13.68
C ALA A 169 21.54 2.44 -14.56
N PHE A 170 20.31 2.74 -14.99
CA PHE A 170 19.40 1.77 -15.58
C PHE A 170 19.83 1.33 -16.99
N GLU A 171 20.34 2.27 -17.80
CA GLU A 171 20.89 1.98 -19.13
C GLU A 171 22.02 0.93 -19.10
N ASN A 172 22.86 0.98 -18.06
CA ASN A 172 23.93 0.00 -17.87
C ASN A 172 23.44 -1.34 -17.33
N LEU A 173 22.32 -1.35 -16.61
CA LEU A 173 21.77 -2.52 -15.95
C LEU A 173 20.82 -3.33 -16.85
N ARG A 174 20.07 -2.69 -17.76
CA ARG A 174 19.08 -3.33 -18.65
C ARG A 174 19.67 -4.41 -19.56
N THR A 175 20.93 -4.27 -19.96
CA THR A 175 21.64 -5.21 -20.83
C THR A 175 22.20 -6.43 -20.09
N ARG A 176 22.18 -6.44 -18.75
CA ARG A 176 22.95 -7.39 -17.92
C ARG A 176 22.09 -8.18 -16.92
N ARG A 177 20.79 -7.88 -16.80
CA ARG A 177 19.94 -8.39 -15.71
C ARG A 177 18.53 -8.75 -16.20
N SER A 178 17.85 -9.57 -15.39
CA SER A 178 16.43 -9.89 -15.58
C SER A 178 15.59 -8.60 -15.52
N PRO A 179 14.73 -8.33 -16.51
CA PRO A 179 13.80 -7.20 -16.49
C PRO A 179 12.96 -7.15 -15.21
N HIS A 180 12.58 -8.29 -14.66
CA HIS A 180 11.81 -8.39 -13.43
C HIS A 180 12.58 -7.88 -12.20
N ALA A 181 13.87 -8.26 -12.07
CA ALA A 181 14.71 -7.83 -10.95
C ALA A 181 15.00 -6.31 -10.99
N LEU A 182 15.07 -5.75 -12.20
CA LEU A 182 15.21 -4.31 -12.39
C LEU A 182 13.93 -3.55 -12.02
N ARG A 183 12.77 -4.02 -12.49
CA ARG A 183 11.47 -3.42 -12.19
C ARG A 183 11.15 -3.43 -10.70
N GLN A 184 11.37 -4.55 -10.01
CA GLN A 184 11.08 -4.65 -8.58
C GLN A 184 12.11 -3.93 -7.70
N GLY A 185 13.40 -4.05 -8.01
CA GLY A 185 14.46 -3.44 -7.19
C GLY A 185 14.61 -1.94 -7.45
N ILE A 186 14.84 -1.55 -8.71
CA ILE A 186 15.10 -0.16 -9.07
C ILE A 186 13.82 0.67 -9.05
N GLY A 187 12.69 0.13 -9.52
CA GLY A 187 11.41 0.84 -9.48
C GLY A 187 10.98 1.20 -8.06
N VAL A 188 11.26 0.36 -7.06
CA VAL A 188 11.02 0.68 -5.64
C VAL A 188 11.93 1.82 -5.17
N LEU A 189 13.19 1.85 -5.57
CA LEU A 189 14.09 2.96 -5.21
C LEU A 189 13.67 4.29 -5.87
N LEU A 190 13.23 4.26 -7.13
CA LEU A 190 12.63 5.43 -7.79
C LEU A 190 11.38 5.88 -7.04
N GLY A 191 10.51 4.95 -6.67
CA GLY A 191 9.32 5.23 -5.87
C GLY A 191 9.66 5.87 -4.52
N ASP A 192 10.67 5.38 -3.80
CA ASP A 192 11.12 5.97 -2.54
C ASP A 192 11.59 7.42 -2.72
N THR A 193 12.26 7.75 -3.84
CA THR A 193 12.66 9.13 -4.13
C THR A 193 11.48 10.04 -4.44
N LEU A 194 10.43 9.52 -5.09
CA LEU A 194 9.22 10.28 -5.39
C LEU A 194 8.39 10.50 -4.12
N VAL A 195 8.15 9.46 -3.33
CA VAL A 195 7.40 9.50 -2.05
C VAL A 195 8.04 10.44 -1.03
N LYS A 196 9.36 10.60 -1.07
CA LYS A 196 10.06 11.55 -0.20
C LYS A 196 9.77 13.02 -0.53
N ASP A 197 9.59 13.33 -1.81
CA ASP A 197 9.58 14.70 -2.32
C ASP A 197 8.19 15.17 -2.79
N LEU A 198 7.23 14.26 -2.95
CA LEU A 198 5.88 14.51 -3.47
C LEU A 198 4.81 13.93 -2.53
N PRO A 199 3.57 14.45 -2.53
CA PRO A 199 2.46 13.95 -1.72
C PRO A 199 1.94 12.59 -2.25
N LEU A 200 2.78 11.58 -2.08
CA LEU A 200 2.58 10.22 -2.53
C LEU A 200 2.75 9.26 -1.34
N VAL A 201 2.05 8.14 -1.36
CA VAL A 201 2.16 7.12 -0.29
C VAL A 201 2.23 5.71 -0.86
N TRP A 202 3.06 4.87 -0.26
CA TRP A 202 3.13 3.46 -0.61
C TRP A 202 1.88 2.69 -0.15
N MET A 203 1.32 1.92 -1.07
CA MET A 203 0.14 1.07 -0.90
C MET A 203 0.44 -0.39 -1.24
N ALA A 204 -0.49 -1.24 -0.86
CA ALA A 204 -0.57 -2.63 -1.27
C ALA A 204 -1.66 -2.79 -2.33
N TYR A 205 -1.25 -3.22 -3.52
CA TYR A 205 -2.15 -3.79 -4.51
C TYR A 205 -2.03 -5.31 -4.45
N ARG A 206 -3.16 -6.03 -4.39
CA ARG A 206 -3.19 -7.49 -4.34
C ARG A 206 -4.05 -8.02 -5.47
N GLU A 207 -3.53 -9.01 -6.18
CA GLU A 207 -4.24 -9.65 -7.28
C GLU A 207 -3.78 -11.10 -7.42
N TYR A 208 -4.71 -12.04 -7.61
CA TYR A 208 -4.42 -13.48 -7.78
C TYR A 208 -3.48 -14.08 -6.72
N GLY A 209 -3.61 -13.67 -5.46
CA GLY A 209 -2.74 -14.12 -4.35
C GLY A 209 -1.32 -13.54 -4.36
N GLY A 210 -1.03 -12.60 -5.26
CA GLY A 210 0.21 -11.84 -5.32
C GLY A 210 0.11 -10.50 -4.58
N PHE A 211 1.25 -10.05 -4.06
CA PHE A 211 1.45 -8.67 -3.59
C PHE A 211 2.20 -7.88 -4.67
N TYR A 212 1.68 -6.71 -5.01
CA TYR A 212 2.30 -5.76 -5.91
C TYR A 212 2.37 -4.40 -5.21
N PRO A 213 3.58 -3.81 -5.08
CA PRO A 213 3.71 -2.47 -4.53
C PRO A 213 3.11 -1.43 -5.49
N ALA A 214 2.32 -0.52 -4.94
CA ALA A 214 1.74 0.61 -5.67
C ALA A 214 2.01 1.91 -4.89
N ILE A 215 2.03 3.04 -5.58
CA ILE A 215 2.14 4.37 -4.98
C ILE A 215 0.86 5.13 -5.31
N LEU A 216 0.17 5.61 -4.28
CA LEU A 216 -1.02 6.44 -4.41
C LEU A 216 -0.63 7.91 -4.40
N GLY A 217 -1.09 8.66 -5.40
CA GLY A 217 -1.06 10.11 -5.40
C GLY A 217 -2.24 10.70 -4.64
N LEU A 218 -1.95 11.53 -3.64
CA LEU A 218 -2.96 12.03 -2.71
C LEU A 218 -3.84 13.14 -3.28
N GLU A 219 -3.37 13.87 -4.29
CA GLU A 219 -4.09 15.03 -4.86
C GLU A 219 -4.98 14.65 -6.04
N LYS A 220 -4.46 13.90 -7.03
CA LYS A 220 -5.20 13.54 -8.25
C LYS A 220 -5.68 12.08 -8.30
N ALA A 221 -5.63 11.34 -7.18
CA ALA A 221 -6.01 9.92 -7.12
C ALA A 221 -5.39 9.12 -8.28
N ASN A 222 -4.06 9.10 -8.36
CA ASN A 222 -3.32 8.34 -9.37
C ASN A 222 -2.60 7.15 -8.74
N LEU A 223 -2.47 6.05 -9.48
CA LEU A 223 -1.67 4.89 -9.07
C LEU A 223 -0.41 4.74 -9.93
N TYR A 224 0.73 4.66 -9.27
CA TYR A 224 2.01 4.39 -9.91
C TYR A 224 2.57 3.05 -9.45
N TYR A 225 2.98 2.22 -10.40
CA TYR A 225 3.61 0.93 -10.14
C TYR A 225 5.12 1.02 -10.40
N PRO A 226 5.98 0.33 -9.64
CA PRO A 226 7.43 0.34 -9.87
C PRO A 226 7.85 0.02 -11.31
N GLU A 227 7.12 -0.86 -11.99
CA GLU A 227 7.37 -1.18 -13.39
C GLU A 227 7.02 -0.05 -14.35
N ASN A 228 5.95 0.70 -14.08
CA ASN A 228 5.57 1.87 -14.85
C ASN A 228 6.57 3.00 -14.64
N LEU A 229 7.02 3.22 -13.39
CA LEU A 229 8.06 4.21 -13.11
C LEU A 229 9.35 3.91 -13.86
N VAL A 230 9.71 2.63 -13.96
CA VAL A 230 10.87 2.21 -14.76
C VAL A 230 10.63 2.42 -16.26
N ALA A 231 9.45 2.06 -16.79
CA ALA A 231 9.13 2.27 -18.20
C ALA A 231 9.13 3.77 -18.56
N MET A 232 8.51 4.61 -17.75
CA MET A 232 8.50 6.07 -17.96
C MET A 232 9.91 6.67 -17.82
N ALA A 233 10.72 6.17 -16.88
CA ALA A 233 12.13 6.57 -16.78
C ALA A 233 12.97 6.17 -18.02
N LEU A 234 12.60 5.09 -18.71
CA LEU A 234 13.25 4.61 -19.94
C LEU A 234 12.85 5.42 -21.17
N ASP A 235 11.57 5.78 -21.29
CA ASP A 235 11.03 6.38 -22.51
C ASP A 235 11.22 7.91 -22.56
N GLU A 236 11.32 8.58 -21.40
CA GLU A 236 11.27 10.05 -21.37
C GLU A 236 12.56 10.77 -20.94
N GLU A 237 13.62 10.06 -20.51
CA GLU A 237 14.99 10.49 -20.10
C GLU A 237 15.16 11.79 -19.26
N ARG A 238 14.09 12.52 -18.93
CA ARG A 238 14.11 13.78 -18.15
C ARG A 238 12.73 14.20 -17.60
N GLU A 239 11.62 13.60 -18.03
CA GLU A 239 10.28 14.13 -17.72
C GLU A 239 9.52 13.41 -16.60
N LEU A 240 9.82 12.17 -16.21
CA LEU A 240 9.00 11.46 -15.20
C LEU A 240 8.78 12.23 -13.89
N ARG A 241 9.79 12.92 -13.35
CA ARG A 241 9.59 13.72 -12.12
C ARG A 241 8.66 14.90 -12.37
N GLU A 242 8.78 15.57 -13.51
CA GLU A 242 7.94 16.70 -13.88
C GLU A 242 6.54 16.22 -14.29
N VAL A 243 6.39 15.10 -15.01
CA VAL A 243 5.12 14.43 -15.31
C VAL A 243 4.41 13.98 -14.03
N VAL A 244 5.12 13.37 -13.08
CA VAL A 244 4.52 13.03 -11.78
C VAL A 244 4.16 14.30 -11.04
N LYS A 245 5.01 15.34 -11.02
CA LYS A 245 4.66 16.63 -10.42
C LYS A 245 3.45 17.27 -11.10
N GLU A 246 3.36 17.36 -12.41
CA GLU A 246 2.22 17.93 -13.15
C GLU A 246 0.94 17.12 -12.88
N ASN A 247 1.07 15.80 -12.81
CA ASN A 247 -0.02 14.90 -12.42
C ASN A 247 -0.31 14.89 -10.90
N VAL A 248 0.46 15.62 -10.10
CA VAL A 248 0.30 15.68 -8.65
C VAL A 248 0.05 17.11 -8.16
N ALA A 249 0.47 18.16 -8.86
CA ALA A 249 0.69 19.50 -8.29
C ALA A 249 -0.15 20.63 -8.92
N GLU A 250 -1.20 20.35 -9.67
CA GLU A 250 -2.18 21.41 -10.01
C GLU A 250 -3.23 21.54 -8.91
N ALA A 251 -2.81 22.07 -7.77
CA ALA A 251 -3.65 22.86 -6.90
C ALA A 251 -3.27 24.32 -7.08
N GLU A 252 -3.62 24.91 -8.23
CA GLU A 252 -3.76 26.37 -8.25
C GLU A 252 -4.96 26.72 -7.37
N VAL A 253 -4.61 27.21 -6.18
CA VAL A 253 -5.49 27.90 -5.24
C VAL A 253 -6.41 28.86 -5.99
N TYR A 254 -7.70 28.55 -6.01
CA TYR A 254 -8.78 29.53 -6.18
C TYR A 254 -9.78 29.39 -5.04
#